data_AF-A0A974E148-F1
#
_entry.id   AF-A0A974E148-F1
#
_cell.length_a   1.000
_cell.length_b   1.000
_cell.length_c   1.000
_cell.angle_alpha   90.00
_cell.angle_beta   90.00
_cell.angle_gamma   90.00
#
_symmetry.space_group_name_H-M   'P 1'
#
loop_
_entity.id
_entity.type
_entity.pdbx_description
1 polymer ?
#
loop_
_entity_poly.entity_id
_entity_poly.type
_entity_poly.pdbx_seq_one_letter_code
_entity_poly.pdbx_strand_id
1 'polypeptide(L)'
;MVKIFFYEERNFQGRHYECGSDCSDLSSYFNRCNSIRVEGGNWILYEHPSYRGHQYYLWQGEYPDFQRWMGFNDSIRSCRFLSNHHGQYKMRIYERGDFQGQMMEFFDDCPNTYDRFRFQDIHSCNVFDGHWMFYEEPNYRGRQYYLRSGEYRRYNDWGASSARIGSFRRVHHKF
;
A
#
# COMPACT_ATOMS: atom_id res chain seq x y z
N MET A 1 10.83 -0.83 18.74
CA MET A 1 11.74 -0.14 17.79
C MET A 1 11.10 -0.19 16.41
N VAL A 2 11.34 0.77 15.53
CA VAL A 2 10.84 0.70 14.14
C VAL A 2 11.75 -0.23 13.35
N LYS A 3 11.28 -1.45 13.08
CA LYS A 3 12.05 -2.50 12.39
C LYS A 3 11.15 -3.44 11.61
N ILE A 4 11.68 -3.95 10.50
CA ILE A 4 11.11 -5.02 9.69
C ILE A 4 12.20 -6.06 9.39
N PHE A 5 11.81 -7.33 9.45
CA PHE A 5 12.67 -8.48 9.19
C PHE A 5 12.11 -9.25 8.00
N PHE A 6 12.94 -9.46 6.98
CA PHE A 6 12.62 -10.25 5.80
C PHE A 6 13.32 -11.61 5.91
N TYR A 7 12.60 -12.70 5.71
CA TYR A 7 13.13 -14.06 5.79
C TYR A 7 13.01 -14.76 4.43
N GLU A 8 14.07 -15.43 3.99
CA GLU A 8 14.08 -16.12 2.70
C GLU A 8 13.11 -17.31 2.64
N GLU A 9 12.78 -17.92 3.78
CA GLU A 9 11.87 -19.06 3.90
C GLU A 9 10.58 -18.69 4.64
N ARG A 10 9.58 -19.59 4.56
CA ARG A 10 8.32 -19.46 5.31
C ARG A 10 8.54 -19.65 6.81
N ASN A 11 7.58 -19.19 7.61
CA ASN A 11 7.57 -19.35 9.07
C ASN A 11 8.85 -18.85 9.75
N PHE A 12 9.40 -17.74 9.25
CA PHE A 12 10.53 -17.01 9.82
C PHE A 12 11.83 -17.83 9.89
N GLN A 13 12.03 -18.69 8.89
CA GLN A 13 13.20 -19.56 8.77
C GLN A 13 14.20 -19.04 7.73
N GLY A 14 15.38 -19.67 7.70
CA GLY A 14 16.43 -19.35 6.73
C GLY A 14 17.19 -18.05 7.05
N ARG A 15 17.89 -17.54 6.03
CA ARG A 15 18.58 -16.25 6.14
C ARG A 15 17.54 -15.14 6.31
N HIS A 16 17.87 -14.16 7.14
CA HIS A 16 17.06 -12.96 7.29
C HIS A 16 17.88 -11.68 7.11
N TYR A 17 17.17 -10.60 6.81
CA TYR A 17 17.71 -9.25 6.77
C TYR A 17 16.84 -8.32 7.60
N GLU A 18 17.46 -7.54 8.48
CA GLU A 18 16.82 -6.49 9.27
C GLU A 18 16.93 -5.15 8.54
N CYS A 19 15.82 -4.43 8.43
CA CYS A 19 15.76 -3.08 7.90
C CYS A 19 15.05 -2.13 8.86
N GLY A 20 15.59 -0.92 9.02
CA GLY A 20 15.05 0.13 9.89
C GLY A 20 14.75 1.44 9.18
N SER A 21 14.89 1.48 7.84
CA SER A 21 14.71 2.69 7.03
C SER A 21 14.21 2.35 5.63
N ASP A 22 13.97 3.37 4.80
CA ASP A 22 13.77 3.18 3.37
C ASP A 22 14.96 2.43 2.75
N CYS A 23 14.68 1.53 1.80
CA CYS A 23 15.68 0.84 1.00
C CYS A 23 15.19 0.70 -0.44
N SER A 24 15.90 1.31 -1.39
CA SER A 24 15.52 1.31 -2.81
C SER A 24 15.92 0.04 -3.55
N ASP A 25 16.83 -0.76 -3.00
CA ASP A 25 17.22 -2.05 -3.59
C ASP A 25 17.66 -3.03 -2.50
N LEU A 26 16.87 -4.07 -2.29
CA LEU A 26 17.12 -5.14 -1.33
C LEU A 26 17.84 -6.35 -1.94
N SER A 27 18.11 -6.32 -3.25
CA SER A 27 18.63 -7.49 -4.00
C SER A 27 20.00 -7.96 -3.54
N SER A 28 20.80 -7.08 -2.92
CA SER A 28 22.11 -7.44 -2.36
C SER A 28 22.01 -8.19 -1.02
N TYR A 29 20.87 -8.11 -0.32
CA TYR A 29 20.70 -8.71 1.00
C TYR A 29 20.04 -10.10 0.94
N PHE A 30 19.08 -10.29 0.04
CA PHE A 30 18.38 -11.56 -0.17
C PHE A 30 17.81 -11.67 -1.59
N ASN A 31 17.60 -12.91 -2.05
CA ASN A 31 17.09 -13.19 -3.40
C ASN A 31 15.60 -13.51 -3.46
N ARG A 32 14.99 -13.85 -2.32
CA ARG A 32 13.56 -14.15 -2.16
C ARG A 32 13.10 -13.78 -0.75
N CYS A 33 11.82 -13.57 -0.56
CA CYS A 33 11.22 -13.24 0.74
C CYS A 33 9.91 -13.99 0.91
N ASN A 34 9.91 -15.00 1.78
CA ASN A 34 8.76 -15.87 2.00
C ASN A 34 8.06 -15.66 3.33
N SER A 35 8.67 -14.95 4.28
CA SER A 35 7.97 -14.51 5.49
C SER A 35 8.56 -13.21 6.04
N ILE A 36 7.75 -12.44 6.78
CA ILE A 36 8.10 -11.10 7.26
C ILE A 36 7.63 -10.92 8.70
N ARG A 37 8.48 -10.33 9.55
CA ARG A 37 8.07 -9.79 10.85
C ARG A 37 8.21 -8.29 10.86
N VAL A 38 7.16 -7.59 11.24
CA VAL A 38 7.20 -6.14 11.47
C VAL A 38 7.12 -5.92 12.97
N GLU A 39 8.23 -5.52 13.59
CA GLU A 39 8.26 -5.21 15.03
C GLU A 39 7.69 -3.82 15.32
N GLY A 40 7.77 -2.91 14.37
CA GLY A 40 7.22 -1.58 14.54
C GLY A 40 7.22 -0.75 13.26
N GLY A 41 6.28 0.20 13.21
CA GLY A 41 6.09 1.07 12.07
C GLY A 41 5.16 0.49 11.01
N ASN A 42 4.89 1.33 10.01
CA ASN A 42 4.13 0.98 8.82
C ASN A 42 5.08 0.94 7.63
N TRP A 43 4.89 -0.03 6.74
CA TRP A 43 5.83 -0.30 5.65
C TRP A 43 5.08 -0.50 4.35
N ILE A 44 5.57 0.12 3.27
CA ILE A 44 5.18 -0.25 1.90
C ILE A 44 6.32 -1.05 1.28
N LEU A 45 6.02 -2.26 0.84
CA LEU A 45 6.94 -3.13 0.14
C LEU A 45 6.64 -3.15 -1.35
N TYR A 46 7.67 -3.39 -2.15
CA TYR A 46 7.59 -3.35 -3.61
C TYR A 46 8.31 -4.56 -4.22
N GLU A 47 7.72 -5.14 -5.26
CA GLU A 47 8.28 -6.31 -5.95
C GLU A 47 9.58 -6.04 -6.71
N HIS A 48 9.81 -4.79 -7.10
CA HIS A 48 10.98 -4.38 -7.88
C HIS A 48 11.80 -3.30 -7.17
N PRO A 49 13.08 -3.16 -7.53
CA PRO A 49 13.90 -2.04 -7.06
C PRO A 49 13.27 -0.69 -7.44
N SER A 50 13.72 0.36 -6.77
CA SER A 50 13.27 1.75 -6.97
C SER A 50 11.76 1.96 -6.79
N TYR A 51 11.14 1.21 -5.87
CA TYR A 51 9.74 1.36 -5.46
C TYR A 51 8.75 1.10 -6.61
N ARG A 52 8.95 0.01 -7.35
CA ARG A 52 8.16 -0.38 -8.54
C ARG A 52 7.53 -1.76 -8.38
N GLY A 53 6.61 -2.08 -9.29
CA GLY A 53 5.88 -3.36 -9.27
C GLY A 53 4.70 -3.33 -8.30
N HIS A 54 4.18 -4.52 -7.96
CA HIS A 54 3.10 -4.61 -6.98
C HIS A 54 3.55 -4.10 -5.61
N GLN A 55 2.60 -3.50 -4.90
CA GLN A 55 2.83 -2.78 -3.64
C GLN A 55 2.07 -3.49 -2.52
N TYR A 56 2.68 -3.58 -1.34
CA TYR A 56 2.10 -4.29 -0.21
C TYR A 56 2.22 -3.44 1.05
N TYR A 57 1.09 -3.11 1.67
CA TYR A 57 1.06 -2.36 2.93
C TYR A 57 1.05 -3.31 4.13
N LEU A 58 2.13 -3.29 4.91
CA LEU A 58 2.29 -4.05 6.15
C LEU A 58 2.37 -3.10 7.36
N TRP A 59 1.85 -3.58 8.48
CA TRP A 59 1.92 -2.93 9.78
C TRP A 59 2.48 -3.93 10.79
N GLN A 60 2.62 -3.53 12.06
CA GLN A 60 3.14 -4.40 13.10
C GLN A 60 2.43 -5.76 13.13
N GLY A 61 3.20 -6.84 13.10
CA GLY A 61 2.66 -8.19 13.04
C GLY A 61 3.61 -9.21 12.44
N GLU A 62 3.15 -10.45 12.46
CA GLU A 62 3.84 -11.61 11.91
C GLU A 62 3.14 -12.09 10.65
N TYR A 63 3.91 -12.23 9.57
CA TYR A 63 3.43 -12.68 8.27
C TYR A 63 4.20 -13.95 7.86
N PRO A 64 3.70 -15.15 8.25
CA PRO A 64 4.44 -16.42 8.09
C PRO A 64 4.60 -16.90 6.65
N ASP A 65 3.85 -16.34 5.69
CA ASP A 65 3.91 -16.67 4.28
C ASP A 65 3.51 -15.45 3.43
N PHE A 66 3.90 -15.41 2.15
CA PHE A 66 3.64 -14.23 1.31
C PHE A 66 2.17 -13.94 1.03
N GLN A 67 1.28 -14.93 1.18
CA GLN A 67 -0.15 -14.73 0.98
C GLN A 67 -0.74 -13.86 2.11
N ARG A 68 -0.08 -13.81 3.28
CA ARG A 68 -0.51 -13.00 4.44
C ARG A 68 -0.40 -11.50 4.22
N TRP A 69 0.46 -11.04 3.33
CA TRP A 69 0.49 -9.64 2.86
C TRP A 69 -0.15 -9.46 1.48
N MET A 70 -0.89 -10.47 1.00
CA MET A 70 -1.50 -10.52 -0.34
C MET A 70 -0.46 -10.50 -1.48
N GLY A 71 0.73 -11.04 -1.23
CA GLY A 71 1.77 -11.23 -2.24
C GLY A 71 1.33 -12.16 -3.36
N PHE A 72 1.61 -11.79 -4.61
CA PHE A 72 1.43 -12.67 -5.76
C PHE A 72 2.58 -13.69 -5.92
N ASN A 73 3.75 -13.35 -5.37
CA ASN A 73 4.98 -14.14 -5.37
C ASN A 73 5.84 -13.75 -4.14
N ASP A 74 7.05 -14.29 -4.06
CA ASP A 74 8.02 -14.06 -2.98
C ASP A 74 9.07 -12.96 -3.30
N SER A 75 8.86 -12.17 -4.36
CA SER A 75 9.76 -11.08 -4.73
C SER A 75 9.44 -9.82 -3.93
N ILE A 76 10.38 -9.41 -3.08
CA ILE A 76 10.41 -8.08 -2.45
C ILE A 76 11.79 -7.49 -2.71
N ARG A 77 11.84 -6.30 -3.29
CA ARG A 77 13.10 -5.70 -3.78
C ARG A 77 13.29 -4.25 -3.35
N SER A 78 12.27 -3.60 -2.80
CA SER A 78 12.44 -2.32 -2.12
C SER A 78 11.35 -2.10 -1.07
N CYS A 79 11.63 -1.24 -0.09
CA CYS A 79 10.70 -0.93 0.99
C CYS A 79 10.77 0.54 1.39
N ARG A 80 9.63 1.08 1.84
CA ARG A 80 9.53 2.40 2.46
C ARG A 80 9.00 2.28 3.87
N PHE A 81 9.70 2.91 4.81
CA PHE A 81 9.18 3.18 6.13
C PHE A 81 8.24 4.38 6.07
N LEU A 82 7.11 4.26 6.74
CA LEU A 82 6.08 5.30 6.80
C LEU A 82 6.07 5.88 8.20
N SER A 83 6.49 7.14 8.31
CA SER A 83 6.37 7.89 9.55
C SER A 83 4.91 8.03 9.96
N ASN A 84 4.66 8.13 11.27
CA ASN A 84 3.33 8.37 11.78
C ASN A 84 2.85 9.75 11.32
N HIS A 85 1.73 9.77 10.61
CA HIS A 85 1.04 10.99 10.27
C HIS A 85 0.18 11.42 11.47
N HIS A 86 0.36 12.67 11.92
CA HIS A 86 -0.36 13.25 13.06
C HIS A 86 -1.39 14.30 12.61
N GLY A 87 -1.55 14.50 11.30
CA GLY A 87 -2.54 15.41 10.72
C GLY A 87 -3.89 14.76 10.50
N GLN A 88 -4.74 15.44 9.72
CA GLN A 88 -6.01 14.86 9.28
C GLN A 88 -5.74 13.91 8.11
N TYR A 89 -6.72 13.06 7.82
CA TYR A 89 -6.73 12.31 6.56
C TYR A 89 -7.80 12.93 5.70
N LYS A 90 -7.43 13.36 4.50
CA LYS A 90 -8.37 13.99 3.58
C LYS A 90 -8.04 13.65 2.14
N MET A 91 -9.03 13.08 1.45
CA MET A 91 -8.93 12.74 0.04
C MET A 91 -10.23 13.06 -0.68
N ARG A 92 -10.14 13.51 -1.93
CA ARG A 92 -11.27 13.56 -2.87
C ARG A 92 -11.07 12.56 -3.98
N ILE A 93 -12.13 11.85 -4.33
CA ILE A 93 -12.16 10.93 -5.47
C ILE A 93 -13.18 11.42 -6.49
N TYR A 94 -12.93 11.11 -7.76
CA TYR A 94 -13.71 11.60 -8.88
C TYR A 94 -14.06 10.47 -9.85
N GLU A 95 -15.29 10.52 -10.37
CA GLU A 95 -15.82 9.60 -11.37
C GLU A 95 -15.05 9.68 -12.68
N ARG A 96 -14.52 10.86 -13.05
CA ARG A 96 -13.80 11.05 -14.32
C ARG A 96 -12.36 11.51 -14.09
N GLY A 97 -11.57 11.44 -15.16
CA GLY A 97 -10.21 11.99 -15.17
C GLY A 97 -10.20 13.51 -14.96
N ASP A 98 -9.03 14.06 -14.65
CA ASP A 98 -8.80 15.51 -14.52
C ASP A 98 -9.77 16.20 -13.54
N PHE A 99 -10.13 15.52 -12.46
CA PHE A 99 -11.00 16.01 -11.37
C PHE A 99 -12.41 16.40 -11.83
N GLN A 100 -12.92 15.72 -12.87
CA GLN A 100 -14.24 15.95 -13.43
C GLN A 100 -15.28 14.93 -12.95
N GLY A 101 -16.55 15.20 -13.24
CA GLY A 101 -17.67 14.31 -12.93
C GLY A 101 -18.08 14.35 -11.46
N GLN A 102 -18.77 13.31 -11.01
CA GLN A 102 -19.17 13.22 -9.61
C GLN A 102 -17.96 13.13 -8.69
N MET A 103 -18.01 13.85 -7.56
CA MET A 103 -16.93 13.93 -6.58
C MET A 103 -17.45 13.58 -5.18
N MET A 104 -16.61 12.92 -4.38
CA MET A 104 -16.85 12.73 -2.96
C MET A 104 -15.57 12.86 -2.14
N GLU A 105 -15.70 13.44 -0.95
CA GLU A 105 -14.62 13.66 0.00
C GLU A 105 -14.66 12.60 1.11
N PHE A 106 -13.48 12.08 1.49
CA PHE A 106 -13.31 11.02 2.47
C PHE A 106 -12.25 11.40 3.51
N PHE A 107 -12.55 11.01 4.76
CA PHE A 107 -11.70 11.24 5.94
C PHE A 107 -11.41 9.96 6.72
N ASP A 108 -12.01 8.86 6.28
CA ASP A 108 -12.06 7.57 6.93
C ASP A 108 -11.90 6.42 5.93
N ASP A 109 -11.73 5.22 6.44
CA ASP A 109 -11.55 4.03 5.62
C ASP A 109 -12.89 3.68 4.92
N CYS A 110 -12.80 3.15 3.70
CA CYS A 110 -13.95 2.78 2.88
C CYS A 110 -13.79 1.32 2.42
N PRO A 111 -14.42 0.34 3.10
CA PRO A 111 -14.31 -1.07 2.72
C PRO A 111 -15.06 -1.41 1.43
N ASN A 112 -15.99 -0.57 0.96
CA ASN A 112 -16.69 -0.76 -0.29
C ASN A 112 -17.01 0.61 -0.91
N THR A 113 -16.32 0.94 -2.00
CA THR A 113 -16.51 2.22 -2.70
C THR A 113 -17.90 2.37 -3.29
N TYR A 114 -18.50 1.28 -3.78
CA TYR A 114 -19.83 1.33 -4.39
C TYR A 114 -20.92 1.72 -3.39
N ASP A 115 -20.80 1.31 -2.12
CA ASP A 115 -21.82 1.61 -1.11
C ASP A 115 -21.89 3.11 -0.77
N ARG A 116 -20.75 3.82 -0.84
CA ARG A 116 -20.64 5.24 -0.51
C ARG A 116 -20.65 6.14 -1.74
N PHE A 117 -19.81 5.84 -2.73
CA PHE A 117 -19.60 6.67 -3.91
C PHE A 117 -20.54 6.32 -5.07
N ARG A 118 -21.15 5.13 -5.08
CA ARG A 118 -22.04 4.61 -6.14
C ARG A 118 -21.39 4.36 -7.51
N PHE A 119 -20.07 4.51 -7.62
CA PHE A 119 -19.27 4.08 -8.76
C PHE A 119 -18.27 3.03 -8.33
N GLN A 120 -17.94 2.12 -9.26
CA GLN A 120 -16.89 1.11 -9.07
C GLN A 120 -15.51 1.60 -9.53
N ASP A 121 -15.50 2.63 -10.39
CA ASP A 121 -14.30 3.19 -10.99
C ASP A 121 -14.01 4.58 -10.42
N ILE A 122 -12.75 4.80 -10.06
CA ILE A 122 -12.21 6.09 -9.64
C ILE A 122 -11.14 6.47 -10.67
N HIS A 123 -11.41 7.52 -11.41
CA HIS A 123 -10.53 7.91 -12.51
C HIS A 123 -9.51 8.98 -12.14
N SER A 124 -9.80 9.81 -11.13
CA SER A 124 -8.84 10.77 -10.59
C SER A 124 -9.08 11.00 -9.10
N CYS A 125 -8.06 11.47 -8.38
CA CYS A 125 -8.17 11.80 -6.96
C CYS A 125 -7.17 12.87 -6.54
N ASN A 126 -7.51 13.60 -5.48
CA ASN A 126 -6.61 14.53 -4.82
C ASN A 126 -6.47 14.13 -3.36
N VAL A 127 -5.25 13.78 -2.94
CA VAL A 127 -4.91 13.50 -1.55
C VAL A 127 -4.39 14.79 -0.95
N PHE A 128 -5.21 15.42 -0.12
CA PHE A 128 -4.86 16.68 0.54
C PHE A 128 -3.98 16.45 1.76
N ASP A 129 -4.32 15.44 2.57
CA ASP A 129 -3.60 15.15 3.80
C ASP A 129 -3.62 13.66 4.13
N GLY A 130 -2.53 13.23 4.78
CA GLY A 130 -2.25 11.83 5.09
C GLY A 130 -1.93 10.97 3.87
N HIS A 131 -1.63 9.69 4.14
CA HIS A 131 -1.35 8.70 3.10
C HIS A 131 -2.47 7.66 3.04
N TRP A 132 -2.71 7.13 1.85
CA TRP A 132 -3.83 6.24 1.58
C TRP A 132 -3.39 5.00 0.82
N MET A 133 -4.05 3.87 1.06
CA MET A 133 -3.95 2.69 0.22
C MET A 133 -5.26 2.49 -0.53
N PHE A 134 -5.19 2.45 -1.84
CA PHE A 134 -6.26 1.95 -2.70
C PHE A 134 -6.12 0.45 -2.89
N TYR A 135 -7.26 -0.21 -3.07
CA TYR A 135 -7.39 -1.63 -3.32
C TYR A 135 -8.32 -1.85 -4.50
N GLU A 136 -7.91 -2.72 -5.42
CA GLU A 136 -8.70 -3.05 -6.63
C GLU A 136 -10.06 -3.67 -6.28
N GLU A 137 -10.11 -4.44 -5.19
CA GLU A 137 -11.34 -5.13 -4.74
C GLU A 137 -11.90 -4.53 -3.44
N PRO A 138 -13.21 -4.77 -3.15
CA PRO A 138 -13.78 -4.48 -1.85
C PRO A 138 -13.08 -5.22 -0.70
N ASN A 139 -13.25 -4.72 0.52
CA ASN A 139 -12.73 -5.27 1.76
C ASN A 139 -11.19 -5.37 1.81
N TYR A 140 -10.50 -4.40 1.20
CA TYR A 140 -9.06 -4.23 1.21
C TYR A 140 -8.31 -5.42 0.57
N ARG A 141 -8.80 -5.89 -0.58
CA ARG A 141 -8.27 -7.05 -1.31
C ARG A 141 -7.78 -6.68 -2.72
N GLY A 142 -7.11 -7.63 -3.36
CA GLY A 142 -6.56 -7.47 -4.69
C GLY A 142 -5.30 -6.60 -4.70
N ARG A 143 -5.01 -6.00 -5.86
CA ARG A 143 -3.84 -5.13 -6.02
C ARG A 143 -3.96 -3.89 -5.14
N GLN A 144 -2.84 -3.46 -4.58
CA GLN A 144 -2.77 -2.31 -3.68
C GLN A 144 -1.96 -1.18 -4.32
N TYR A 145 -2.38 0.07 -4.08
CA TYR A 145 -1.72 1.26 -4.60
C TYR A 145 -1.53 2.27 -3.48
N TYR A 146 -0.28 2.69 -3.26
CA TYR A 146 0.08 3.65 -2.24
C TYR A 146 0.01 5.09 -2.78
N LEU A 147 -0.83 5.91 -2.17
CA LEU A 147 -1.02 7.31 -2.52
C LEU A 147 -0.45 8.20 -1.41
N ARG A 148 0.41 9.14 -1.82
CA ARG A 148 0.92 10.23 -0.98
C ARG A 148 0.07 11.47 -1.23
N SER A 149 0.27 12.52 -0.43
CA SER A 149 -0.32 13.83 -0.71
C SER A 149 0.05 14.30 -2.11
N GLY A 150 -0.95 14.75 -2.86
CA GLY A 150 -0.78 15.18 -4.25
C GLY A 150 -2.00 14.98 -5.13
N GLU A 151 -1.87 15.48 -6.34
CA GLU A 151 -2.86 15.41 -7.41
C GLU A 151 -2.59 14.22 -8.32
N TYR A 152 -3.62 13.40 -8.54
CA TYR A 152 -3.59 12.25 -9.44
C TYR A 152 -4.72 12.40 -10.47
N ARG A 153 -4.38 12.84 -11.68
CA ARG A 153 -5.36 13.22 -12.71
C ARG A 153 -5.93 12.03 -13.47
N ARG A 154 -5.24 10.88 -13.41
CA ARG A 154 -5.66 9.61 -14.01
C ARG A 154 -5.18 8.42 -13.18
N TYR A 155 -5.80 7.27 -13.35
CA TYR A 155 -5.46 6.06 -12.58
C TYR A 155 -4.04 5.54 -12.79
N ASN A 156 -3.42 5.85 -13.94
CA ASN A 156 -2.02 5.54 -14.18
C ASN A 156 -1.07 6.29 -13.24
N ASP A 157 -1.47 7.44 -12.69
CA ASP A 157 -0.60 8.28 -11.86
C ASP A 157 -0.33 7.62 -10.48
N TRP A 158 -1.22 6.75 -10.00
CA TRP A 158 -0.98 5.89 -8.82
C TRP A 158 -0.50 4.48 -9.18
N GLY A 159 -0.20 4.23 -10.46
CA GLY A 159 0.37 2.97 -10.94
C GLY A 159 -0.65 1.86 -11.22
N ALA A 160 -1.95 2.16 -11.30
CA ALA A 160 -2.95 1.18 -11.70
C ALA A 160 -3.03 1.02 -13.22
N SER A 161 -3.45 -0.17 -13.66
CA SER A 161 -3.73 -0.48 -15.08
C SER A 161 -5.21 -0.28 -15.45
N SER A 162 -6.08 -0.05 -14.48
CA SER A 162 -7.51 0.20 -14.64
C SER A 162 -7.98 1.22 -13.59
N ALA A 163 -9.15 1.80 -13.79
CA ALA A 163 -9.76 2.74 -12.84
C ALA A 163 -10.46 2.05 -11.65
N ARG A 164 -10.51 0.72 -11.64
CA ARG A 164 -11.30 -0.04 -10.65
C ARG A 164 -10.67 0.06 -9.28
N ILE A 165 -11.38 0.70 -8.35
CA ILE A 165 -10.98 0.79 -6.94
C ILE A 165 -12.18 0.38 -6.09
N GLY A 166 -12.14 -0.84 -5.55
CA GLY A 166 -13.22 -1.41 -4.75
C GLY A 166 -13.19 -1.01 -3.28
N SER A 167 -12.02 -0.62 -2.75
CA SER A 167 -11.89 -0.11 -1.38
C SER A 167 -10.65 0.74 -1.19
N PHE A 168 -10.60 1.51 -0.10
CA PHE A 168 -9.41 2.24 0.29
C PHE A 168 -9.35 2.46 1.80
N ARG A 169 -8.15 2.64 2.34
CA ARG A 169 -7.96 2.92 3.77
C ARG A 169 -6.83 3.89 4.01
N ARG A 170 -6.89 4.57 5.15
CA ARG A 170 -5.83 5.43 5.64
C ARG A 170 -4.63 4.59 6.05
N VAL A 171 -3.45 5.02 5.67
CA VAL A 171 -2.19 4.48 6.16
C VAL A 171 -1.88 5.18 7.47
N HIS A 172 -2.22 4.54 8.58
CA HIS A 172 -2.02 5.06 9.93
C HIS A 172 -1.48 3.95 10.84
N HIS A 173 -0.98 4.33 12.01
CA HIS A 173 -0.57 3.36 13.03
C HIS A 173 -1.78 2.55 13.50
N LYS A 174 -1.85 1.28 13.11
CA LYS A 174 -2.83 0.33 13.65
C LYS A 174 -2.25 -0.28 14.93
N PHE A 175 -2.94 -0.09 16.05
CA PHE A 175 -2.64 -0.75 17.32
C PHE A 175 -3.24 -2.15 17.32
#